data_AF-A0A2V7VBV5-F1
#
_entry.id   AF-A0A2V7VBV5-F1
#
_cell.length_a   1.000
_cell.length_b   1.000
_cell.length_c   1.000
_cell.angle_alpha   90.00
_cell.angle_beta   90.00
_cell.angle_gamma   90.00
#
_symmetry.space_group_name_H-M   'P 1'
#
loop_
_entity.id
_entity.type
_entity.pdbx_description
1 polymer ?
#
loop_
_entity_poly.entity_id
_entity_poly.type
_entity_poly.pdbx_seq_one_letter_code
_entity_poly.pdbx_strand_id
1 'polypeptide(L)'
;MPLKSEAGDTEARIFFMAYAAERSGPASQRPLMFSFNGGPGSSSVWLHLGAIGPKRVKMLDDGRMPAPPYQLVDNEESWLDQTDLVFIDPMGTGYSRA
;
A
#
# COMPACT_ATOMS: atom_id res chain seq x y z
N MET A 1 10.03 4.19 8.39
CA MET A 1 11.07 5.15 7.97
C MET A 1 11.07 6.33 8.94
N PRO A 2 12.17 6.60 9.66
CA PRO A 2 12.23 7.73 10.58
C PRO A 2 12.28 9.07 9.82
N LEU A 3 11.55 10.06 10.31
CA LEU A 3 11.72 11.46 9.96
C LEU A 3 12.52 12.12 11.09
N LYS A 4 13.59 12.82 10.72
CA LYS A 4 14.53 13.40 11.68
C LYS A 4 14.46 14.92 11.65
N SER A 5 14.62 15.53 12.82
CA SER A 5 14.86 16.98 12.96
C SER A 5 16.24 17.36 12.42
N GLU A 6 16.52 18.66 12.33
CA GLU A 6 17.87 19.17 12.02
C GLU A 6 18.92 18.72 13.06
N ALA A 7 18.52 18.55 14.32
CA ALA A 7 19.38 18.02 15.39
C ALA A 7 19.63 16.51 15.29
N GLY A 8 18.91 15.81 14.39
CA GLY A 8 19.03 14.37 14.16
C GLY A 8 18.10 13.50 15.00
N ASP A 9 17.29 14.11 15.87
CA ASP A 9 16.28 13.41 16.68
C ASP A 9 15.16 12.86 15.79
N THR A 10 14.64 11.67 16.11
CA THR A 10 13.50 11.12 15.38
C THR A 10 12.21 11.78 15.87
N GLU A 11 11.62 12.65 15.04
CA GLU A 11 10.36 13.34 15.34
C GLU A 11 9.13 12.53 14.91
N ALA A 12 9.32 11.59 13.99
CA ALA A 12 8.23 10.73 13.55
C ALA A 12 8.70 9.48 12.80
N ARG A 13 7.76 8.58 12.51
CA ARG A 13 7.95 7.35 11.73
C ARG A 13 6.84 7.19 10.70
N ILE A 14 7.23 7.18 9.43
CA ILE A 14 6.37 6.83 8.31
C ILE A 14 6.34 5.31 8.12
N PHE A 15 5.15 4.75 8.04
CA PHE A 15 4.90 3.37 7.64
C PHE A 15 4.63 3.29 6.13
N PHE A 16 5.10 2.22 5.51
CA PHE A 16 4.80 1.91 4.11
C PHE A 16 4.76 0.40 3.88
N MET A 17 4.07 -0.02 2.82
CA MET A 17 4.15 -1.35 2.23
C MET A 17 4.69 -1.20 0.80
N ALA A 18 5.55 -2.13 0.35
CA ALA A 18 6.08 -2.09 -1.01
C ALA A 18 6.04 -3.46 -1.67
N TYR A 19 5.81 -3.47 -2.98
CA TYR A 19 5.82 -4.66 -3.81
C TYR A 19 6.68 -4.41 -5.05
N ALA A 20 7.67 -5.27 -5.25
CA ALA A 20 8.46 -5.35 -6.46
C ALA A 20 8.08 -6.62 -7.22
N ALA A 21 7.84 -6.52 -8.53
CA ALA A 21 7.52 -7.69 -9.34
C ALA A 21 8.76 -8.58 -9.51
N GLU A 22 8.63 -9.87 -9.23
CA GLU A 22 9.65 -10.87 -9.55
C GLU A 22 9.57 -11.23 -11.04
N ARG A 23 10.44 -10.65 -11.88
CA ARG A 23 10.50 -10.94 -13.32
C ARG A 23 11.95 -11.08 -13.81
N SER A 24 12.14 -11.93 -14.83
CA SER A 24 13.41 -12.07 -15.55
C SER A 24 13.64 -10.86 -16.46
N GLY A 25 14.48 -9.92 -16.03
CA GLY A 25 14.88 -8.74 -16.79
C GLY A 25 15.58 -7.71 -15.88
N PRO A 26 16.30 -6.71 -16.43
CA PRO A 26 16.94 -5.70 -15.60
C PRO A 26 15.87 -4.90 -14.83
N ALA A 27 15.92 -4.95 -13.49
CA ALA A 27 15.03 -4.16 -12.63
C ALA A 27 15.09 -2.64 -12.92
N SER A 28 16.17 -2.17 -13.54
CA SER A 28 16.46 -0.76 -13.84
C SER A 28 15.52 -0.08 -14.85
N GLN A 29 14.52 -0.77 -15.40
CA GLN A 29 13.60 -0.21 -16.39
C GLN A 29 12.15 -0.09 -15.92
N ARG A 30 11.80 -0.67 -14.76
CA ARG A 30 10.42 -0.62 -14.27
C ARG A 30 10.16 0.70 -13.55
N PRO A 31 9.02 1.38 -13.82
CA PRO A 31 8.58 2.50 -13.01
C PRO A 31 8.35 2.09 -11.56
N LEU A 32 8.51 3.07 -10.67
CA LEU A 32 8.15 2.97 -9.25
C LEU A 32 7.02 3.97 -8.97
N MET A 33 5.89 3.47 -8.47
CA MET A 33 4.72 4.27 -8.14
C MET A 33 4.62 4.46 -6.63
N PHE A 34 4.53 5.71 -6.20
CA PHE A 34 4.19 6.09 -4.85
C PHE A 34 2.70 6.44 -4.78
N SER A 35 1.97 5.74 -3.93
CA SER A 35 0.53 5.91 -3.77
C SER A 35 0.19 6.40 -2.36
N PHE A 36 -0.76 7.33 -2.32
CA PHE A 36 -1.26 7.96 -1.11
C PHE A 36 -2.78 7.94 -1.19
N ASN A 37 -3.43 7.44 -0.15
CA ASN A 37 -4.88 7.55 -0.09
C ASN A 37 -5.34 8.98 0.25
N GLY A 38 -6.57 9.31 -0.14
CA GLY A 38 -7.19 10.62 0.09
C GLY A 38 -7.75 10.80 1.50
N GLY A 39 -8.61 11.82 1.69
CA GLY A 39 -9.21 12.14 2.98
C GLY A 39 -9.22 13.65 3.25
N PRO A 40 -8.58 14.16 4.32
CA PRO A 40 -7.36 13.69 4.99
C PRO A 40 -7.56 12.63 6.08
N GLY A 41 -6.48 11.97 6.51
CA GLY A 41 -6.48 11.07 7.67
C GLY A 41 -6.65 9.57 7.35
N SER A 42 -6.85 9.21 6.09
CA SER A 42 -7.13 7.82 5.70
C SER A 42 -5.85 7.01 5.42
N SER A 43 -5.84 5.76 5.88
CA SER A 43 -4.72 4.83 5.62
C SER A 43 -4.68 4.40 4.15
N SER A 44 -3.49 4.08 3.67
CA SER A 44 -3.25 3.50 2.35
C SER A 44 -3.71 2.05 2.21
N VAL A 45 -4.23 1.44 3.28
CA VAL A 45 -4.89 0.10 3.23
C VAL A 45 -6.00 0.03 2.17
N TRP A 46 -6.70 1.14 1.91
CA TRP A 46 -7.76 1.19 0.90
C TRP A 46 -7.23 1.01 -0.52
N LEU A 47 -6.08 1.60 -0.84
CA LEU A 47 -5.43 1.39 -2.12
C LEU A 47 -4.73 0.03 -2.18
N HIS A 48 -4.18 -0.42 -1.04
CA HIS A 48 -3.45 -1.69 -0.94
C HIS A 48 -4.35 -2.92 -1.10
N LEU A 49 -5.45 -3.01 -0.34
CA LEU A 49 -6.32 -4.19 -0.30
C LEU A 49 -7.69 -3.98 -0.96
N GLY A 50 -8.00 -2.75 -1.39
CA GLY A 50 -9.26 -2.40 -2.04
C GLY A 50 -9.13 -1.91 -3.47
N ALA A 51 -7.90 -1.66 -3.98
CA ALA A 51 -7.70 -1.17 -5.34
C ALA A 51 -6.53 -1.87 -6.05
N ILE A 52 -5.30 -1.36 -5.95
CA ILE A 52 -4.23 -1.63 -6.92
C ILE A 52 -3.18 -2.64 -6.44
N GLY A 53 -3.19 -3.01 -5.15
CA GLY A 53 -2.24 -3.96 -4.59
C GLY A 53 -2.42 -5.40 -5.11
N PRO A 54 -1.45 -6.29 -4.89
CA PRO A 54 -1.45 -7.64 -5.47
C PRO A 54 -2.46 -8.60 -4.84
N LYS A 55 -2.96 -8.28 -3.65
CA LYS A 55 -4.02 -9.02 -2.96
C LYS A 55 -5.15 -8.06 -2.62
N ARG A 56 -6.37 -8.57 -2.60
CA ARG A 56 -7.56 -7.83 -2.18
C ARG A 56 -8.40 -8.61 -1.19
N VAL A 57 -9.25 -7.91 -0.45
CA VAL A 57 -10.28 -8.54 0.38
C VAL A 57 -11.32 -9.22 -0.53
N LYS A 58 -11.66 -10.47 -0.23
CA LYS A 58 -12.75 -11.17 -0.92
C LYS A 58 -14.09 -10.56 -0.53
N MET A 59 -14.81 -10.04 -1.53
CA MET A 59 -16.17 -9.53 -1.39
C MET A 59 -17.16 -10.51 -2.04
N LEU A 60 -18.44 -10.39 -1.68
CA LEU A 60 -19.52 -11.00 -2.45
C LEU A 60 -19.67 -10.30 -3.80
N ASP A 61 -20.34 -10.94 -4.76
CA ASP A 61 -20.52 -10.42 -6.12
C ASP A 61 -21.26 -9.07 -6.16
N ASP A 62 -22.05 -8.77 -5.12
CA ASP A 62 -22.74 -7.49 -4.93
C ASP A 62 -21.94 -6.44 -4.15
N GLY A 63 -20.65 -6.71 -3.87
CA GLY A 63 -19.74 -5.82 -3.15
C GLY A 63 -19.90 -5.82 -1.63
N ARG A 64 -20.81 -6.62 -1.06
CA ARG A 64 -20.95 -6.72 0.40
C ARG A 64 -19.85 -7.60 1.02
N MET A 65 -19.57 -7.38 2.30
CA MET A 65 -18.65 -8.22 3.06
C MET A 65 -19.23 -9.63 3.28
N PRO A 66 -18.45 -10.70 3.07
CA PRO A 66 -18.87 -12.06 3.38
C PRO A 66 -18.91 -12.30 4.90
N ALA A 67 -19.54 -13.40 5.34
CA ALA A 67 -19.43 -13.86 6.73
C ALA A 67 -18.01 -14.38 7.03
N PRO A 68 -17.53 -14.34 8.29
CA PRO A 68 -16.25 -14.93 8.66
C PRO A 68 -16.22 -16.45 8.39
N PRO A 69 -15.03 -17.02 8.08
CA PRO A 69 -13.72 -16.38 8.10
C PRO A 69 -13.41 -15.53 6.85
N TYR A 70 -12.88 -14.32 7.05
CA TYR A 70 -12.49 -13.41 5.97
C TYR A 70 -11.26 -13.92 5.23
N GLN A 71 -11.18 -13.63 3.92
CA GLN A 71 -10.13 -14.13 3.04
C GLN A 71 -9.48 -12.99 2.25
N LEU A 72 -8.18 -13.13 2.03
CA LEU A 72 -7.45 -12.40 0.99
C LEU A 72 -7.35 -13.29 -0.25
N VAL A 73 -7.62 -12.71 -1.41
CA VAL A 73 -7.50 -13.35 -2.71
C VAL A 73 -6.53 -12.58 -3.58
N ASP A 74 -6.02 -13.23 -4.63
CA ASP A 74 -5.26 -12.54 -5.68
C ASP A 74 -6.10 -11.42 -6.30
N ASN A 75 -5.43 -10.30 -6.58
CA ASN A 75 -6.03 -9.19 -7.30
C ASN A 75 -5.61 -9.25 -8.77
N GLU A 76 -6.50 -9.77 -9.61
CA GLU A 76 -6.30 -9.85 -11.07
C GLU A 76 -6.19 -8.45 -11.70
N GLU A 77 -6.70 -7.41 -11.04
CA GLU A 77 -6.65 -6.01 -11.47
C GLU A 77 -5.47 -5.24 -10.84
N SER A 78 -4.50 -5.94 -10.25
CA SER A 78 -3.34 -5.28 -9.65
C SER A 78 -2.52 -4.56 -10.70
N TRP A 79 -2.02 -3.37 -10.33
CA TRP A 79 -1.12 -2.59 -11.20
C TRP A 79 0.35 -3.03 -11.08
N LEU A 80 0.64 -4.08 -10.30
CA LEU A 80 2.00 -4.59 -10.10
C LEU A 80 2.62 -5.11 -11.40
N ASP A 81 1.82 -5.46 -12.40
CA ASP A 81 2.31 -5.86 -13.70
C ASP A 81 2.93 -4.69 -14.49
N GLN A 82 2.47 -3.46 -14.24
CA GLN A 82 2.87 -2.22 -14.91
C GLN A 82 3.97 -1.45 -14.17
N THR A 83 3.96 -1.46 -12.83
CA THR A 83 4.89 -0.70 -11.98
C THR A 83 5.15 -1.43 -10.68
N ASP A 84 6.31 -1.20 -10.07
CA ASP A 84 6.48 -1.55 -8.66
C ASP A 84 5.69 -0.53 -7.81
N LEU A 85 5.16 -0.99 -6.67
CA LEU A 85 4.17 -0.25 -5.89
C LEU A 85 4.72 0.08 -4.50
N VAL A 86 4.53 1.33 -4.06
CA VAL A 86 4.76 1.77 -2.68
C VAL A 86 3.48 2.43 -2.16
N PHE A 87 2.94 1.88 -1.09
CA PHE A 87 1.79 2.41 -0.36
C PHE A 87 2.29 3.14 0.87
N ILE A 88 2.09 4.45 0.97
CA ILE A 88 2.58 5.27 2.09
C ILE A 88 1.39 5.69 2.94
N ASP A 89 1.45 5.45 4.24
CA ASP A 89 0.53 6.08 5.18
C ASP A 89 1.07 7.50 5.50
N PRO A 90 0.35 8.59 5.17
CA PRO A 90 0.71 9.93 5.65
C PRO A 90 0.79 9.99 7.18
N MET A 91 1.47 11.01 7.72
CA MET A 91 1.65 11.14 9.17
C MET A 91 0.31 11.15 9.92
N GLY A 92 0.18 10.33 10.97
CA GLY A 92 -1.05 10.20 11.75
C GLY A 92 -2.10 9.26 11.17
N THR A 93 -1.87 8.68 9.98
CA THR A 93 -2.76 7.68 9.36
C THR A 93 -2.21 6.27 9.51
N GLY A 94 -3.09 5.26 9.46
CA GLY A 94 -2.69 3.84 9.48
C GLY A 94 -1.70 3.53 10.59
N TYR A 95 -0.46 3.17 10.22
CA TYR A 95 0.63 2.90 11.17
C TYR A 95 1.68 4.02 11.32
N SER A 96 1.58 5.12 10.59
CA SER A 96 2.51 6.26 10.70
C SER A 96 2.24 7.10 11.97
N ARG A 97 3.26 7.40 12.77
CA ARG A 97 3.16 8.12 14.06
C ARG A 97 4.28 9.13 14.26
N ALA A 98 3.98 10.28 14.85
CA ALA A 98 4.95 11.22 15.40
C ALA A 98 5.34 10.79 16.81
#